data_AF-A0A1G9P7A4-F1
#
_entry.id   AF-A0A1G9P7A4-F1
#
_cell.length_a   1.000
_cell.length_b   1.000
_cell.length_c   1.000
_cell.angle_alpha   90.00
_cell.angle_beta   90.00
_cell.angle_gamma   90.00
#
_symmetry.space_group_name_H-M   'P 1'
#
loop_
_entity.id
_entity.type
_entity.pdbx_description
1 polymer ?
#
loop_
_entity_poly.entity_id
_entity_poly.type
_entity_poly.pdbx_seq_one_letter_code
_entity_poly.pdbx_strand_id
1 'polypeptide(L)'
;MKKILTKAITLAIAVVCMSGCFILKANALPYYDLKFEENSRNIVTGEFEKIGDDLSLQKESKMTMNIKKSYKPKTSVELNKDELDAISQVLGSKWQDVVLIDKKEDVKIKKKKNTYLYIRPVYKEVKGILVQDYQSWSQKKEITILIPIDIEYKVTTN
;
A
#
# COMPACT_ATOMS: atom_id res chain seq x y z
N MET A 1 -47.99 38.26 34.36
CA MET A 1 -48.12 37.71 32.99
C MET A 1 -47.04 38.17 32.01
N LYS A 2 -46.72 39.47 31.88
CA LYS A 2 -45.71 39.96 30.91
C LYS A 2 -44.31 39.30 31.01
N LYS A 3 -43.79 39.07 32.23
CA LYS A 3 -42.44 38.49 32.44
C LYS A 3 -42.27 37.04 31.97
N ILE A 4 -43.36 36.25 31.92
CA ILE A 4 -43.31 34.84 31.51
C ILE A 4 -43.26 34.75 29.97
N LEU A 5 -44.01 35.63 29.30
CA LEU A 5 -44.02 35.73 27.84
C LEU A 5 -42.65 36.16 27.29
N THR A 6 -41.98 37.12 27.95
CA THR A 6 -40.64 37.56 27.53
C THR A 6 -39.61 36.44 27.64
N LYS A 7 -39.64 35.66 28.73
CA LYS A 7 -38.72 34.52 28.93
C LYS A 7 -38.94 33.39 27.92
N ALA A 8 -40.20 33.12 27.55
CA ALA A 8 -40.53 32.10 26.55
C ALA A 8 -40.03 32.47 25.15
N ILE A 9 -40.14 33.75 24.77
CA ILE A 9 -39.66 34.24 23.46
C ILE A 9 -38.12 34.21 23.40
N THR A 10 -37.43 34.61 24.47
CA THR A 10 -35.95 34.54 24.51
C THR A 10 -35.44 33.10 24.41
N LEU A 11 -36.12 32.15 25.05
CA LEU A 11 -35.77 30.73 24.96
C LEU A 11 -35.98 30.18 23.54
N ALA A 12 -37.08 30.55 22.87
CA ALA A 12 -37.35 30.12 21.50
C ALA A 12 -36.31 30.64 20.51
N ILE A 13 -35.88 31.90 20.62
CA ILE A 13 -34.84 32.48 19.78
C ILE A 13 -33.50 31.78 20.02
N ALA A 14 -33.15 31.50 21.28
CA ALA A 14 -31.93 30.78 21.62
C ALA A 14 -31.90 29.36 21.03
N VAL A 15 -33.02 28.64 21.07
CA VAL A 15 -33.13 27.29 20.49
C VAL A 15 -32.98 27.33 18.96
N VAL A 16 -33.57 28.31 18.28
CA VAL A 16 -33.46 28.49 16.82
C VAL A 16 -32.04 28.91 16.40
N CYS A 17 -31.39 29.80 17.16
CA CYS A 17 -30.00 30.18 16.89
C CYS A 17 -29.04 29.01 17.13
N MET A 18 -29.22 28.23 18.21
CA MET A 18 -28.39 27.06 18.46
C MET A 18 -28.61 25.99 17.39
N SER A 19 -29.85 25.67 17.03
CA SER A 19 -30.12 24.70 15.97
C SER A 19 -29.62 25.16 14.59
N GLY A 20 -29.73 26.45 14.27
CA GLY A 20 -29.13 27.05 13.06
C GLY A 20 -27.60 26.94 13.03
N CYS A 21 -26.92 27.15 14.16
CA CYS A 21 -25.48 26.94 14.28
C CYS A 21 -25.07 25.45 14.20
N PHE A 22 -25.91 24.52 14.69
CA PHE A 22 -25.68 23.09 14.54
C PHE A 22 -25.95 22.59 13.11
N ILE A 23 -26.90 23.18 12.38
CA ILE A 23 -27.18 22.87 10.97
C ILE A 23 -26.08 23.43 10.05
N LEU A 24 -25.53 24.61 10.35
CA LEU A 24 -24.38 25.17 9.62
C LEU A 24 -23.06 24.43 9.90
N LYS A 25 -22.94 23.76 11.05
CA LYS A 25 -21.81 22.88 11.39
C LYS A 25 -22.02 21.42 10.99
N ALA A 26 -23.21 21.05 10.51
CA ALA A 26 -23.47 19.73 9.96
C ALA A 26 -22.78 19.62 8.59
N ASN A 27 -21.47 19.40 8.63
CA ASN A 27 -20.68 18.64 7.67
C ASN A 27 -21.11 18.79 6.20
N ALA A 28 -20.83 19.96 5.62
CA ALA A 28 -20.39 19.93 4.23
C ALA A 28 -19.01 19.25 4.24
N LEU A 29 -18.99 17.91 4.28
CA LEU A 29 -17.83 17.17 3.80
C LEU A 29 -17.60 17.71 2.39
N PRO A 30 -16.47 18.38 2.13
CA PRO A 30 -16.23 18.89 0.79
C PRO A 30 -16.23 17.68 -0.13
N TYR A 31 -17.28 17.54 -0.93
CA TYR A 31 -17.40 16.47 -1.90
C TYR A 31 -16.28 16.70 -2.91
N TYR A 32 -15.25 15.86 -2.83
CA TYR A 32 -14.13 15.90 -3.76
C TYR A 32 -14.18 14.67 -4.64
N ASP A 33 -13.84 14.85 -5.90
CA ASP A 33 -13.59 13.74 -6.80
C ASP A 33 -12.18 13.23 -6.55
N LEU A 34 -12.06 11.93 -6.27
CA LEU A 34 -10.77 11.27 -6.07
C LEU A 34 -10.46 10.38 -7.25
N LYS A 35 -9.32 10.60 -7.86
CA LYS A 35 -8.82 9.76 -8.96
C LYS A 35 -7.35 9.42 -8.77
N PHE A 36 -6.98 8.24 -9.26
CA PHE A 36 -5.59 7.82 -9.40
C PHE A 36 -5.18 7.88 -10.86
N GLU A 37 -4.09 8.60 -11.15
CA GLU A 37 -3.50 8.67 -12.48
C GLU A 37 -2.19 7.88 -12.46
N GLU A 38 -2.16 6.75 -13.17
CA GLU A 38 -0.94 5.96 -13.36
C GLU A 38 0.01 6.68 -14.33
N ASN A 39 1.23 6.97 -13.88
CA ASN A 39 2.26 7.66 -14.67
C ASN A 39 3.22 6.67 -15.34
N SER A 40 3.64 5.63 -14.61
CA SER A 40 4.63 4.68 -15.11
C SER A 40 4.56 3.34 -14.41
N ARG A 41 5.04 2.32 -15.09
CA ARG A 41 5.07 0.94 -14.61
C ARG A 41 6.39 0.28 -14.97
N ASN A 42 7.16 -0.13 -13.96
CA ASN A 42 8.48 -0.71 -14.13
C ASN A 42 8.62 -2.01 -13.33
N ILE A 43 9.62 -2.81 -13.68
CA ILE A 43 10.05 -3.94 -12.84
C ILE A 43 11.27 -3.50 -12.05
N VAL A 44 11.20 -3.65 -10.72
CA VAL A 44 12.28 -3.32 -9.80
C VAL A 44 12.56 -4.50 -8.88
N THR A 45 13.74 -4.53 -8.28
CA THR A 45 14.16 -5.62 -7.39
C THR A 45 14.42 -5.08 -5.99
N GLY A 46 14.05 -5.86 -4.98
CA GLY A 46 14.35 -5.55 -3.59
C GLY A 46 15.77 -5.94 -3.20
N GLU A 47 16.04 -5.85 -1.90
CA GLU A 47 17.32 -6.25 -1.34
C GLU A 47 17.45 -7.77 -1.26
N PHE A 48 18.69 -8.26 -1.36
CA PHE A 48 19.00 -9.66 -1.17
C PHE A 48 18.97 -10.01 0.33
N GLU A 49 18.15 -10.99 0.68
CA GLU A 49 18.13 -11.63 1.98
C GLU A 49 18.81 -13.01 1.90
N LYS A 50 19.70 -13.30 2.85
CA LYS A 50 20.32 -14.62 2.98
C LYS A 50 19.27 -15.61 3.45
N ILE A 51 19.20 -16.77 2.79
CA ILE A 51 18.28 -17.85 3.16
C ILE A 51 19.08 -19.11 3.49
N GLY A 52 18.84 -19.62 4.71
CA GLY A 52 19.44 -20.84 5.22
C GLY A 52 20.87 -20.68 5.72
N ASP A 53 21.44 -21.83 6.10
CA ASP A 53 22.80 -21.95 6.64
C ASP A 53 23.84 -22.12 5.53
N ASP A 54 25.12 -22.17 5.93
CA ASP A 54 26.23 -22.43 5.02
C ASP A 54 26.07 -23.77 4.29
N LEU A 55 26.00 -23.71 2.96
CA LEU A 55 25.84 -24.88 2.09
C LEU A 55 27.17 -25.59 1.79
N SER A 56 28.29 -25.11 2.36
CA SER A 56 29.65 -25.64 2.13
C SER A 56 29.87 -27.11 2.47
N LEU A 57 29.08 -27.66 3.38
CA LEU A 57 29.19 -29.05 3.83
C LEU A 57 28.40 -30.01 2.94
N GLN A 58 27.59 -29.50 2.00
CA GLN A 58 26.85 -30.35 1.08
C GLN A 58 27.79 -30.85 -0.02
N LYS A 59 27.89 -32.19 -0.18
CA LYS A 59 28.59 -32.81 -1.31
C LYS A 59 27.98 -32.27 -2.61
N GLU A 60 28.73 -32.18 -3.72
CA GLU A 60 28.21 -31.75 -5.03
C GLU A 60 26.95 -32.55 -5.37
N SER A 61 25.80 -31.92 -5.11
CA SER A 61 24.48 -32.50 -5.21
C SER A 61 23.63 -31.39 -5.79
N LYS A 62 22.88 -31.69 -6.84
CA LYS A 62 21.77 -30.81 -7.22
C LYS A 62 20.86 -30.73 -5.98
N MET A 63 20.66 -29.53 -5.45
CA MET A 63 19.76 -29.31 -4.33
C MET A 63 18.46 -28.72 -4.88
N THR A 64 17.35 -29.40 -4.70
CA THR A 64 16.04 -28.83 -4.97
C THR A 64 15.66 -27.94 -3.79
N MET A 65 15.52 -26.65 -4.04
CA MET A 65 15.11 -25.68 -3.04
C MET A 65 13.62 -25.41 -3.17
N ASN A 66 12.91 -25.49 -2.06
CA ASN A 66 11.52 -25.06 -1.97
C ASN A 66 11.50 -23.71 -1.25
N ILE A 67 11.33 -22.63 -2.00
CA ILE A 67 11.23 -21.29 -1.43
C ILE A 67 9.75 -20.94 -1.31
N LYS A 68 9.28 -20.81 -0.08
CA LYS A 68 7.92 -20.37 0.23
C LYS A 68 7.97 -19.06 1.01
N LYS A 69 7.70 -17.94 0.33
CA LYS A 69 7.72 -16.60 0.90
C LYS A 69 6.46 -15.85 0.53
N SER A 70 5.95 -15.07 1.48
CA SER A 70 4.79 -14.21 1.28
C SER A 70 5.25 -12.76 1.31
N TYR A 71 4.94 -12.02 0.25
CA TYR A 71 5.22 -10.59 0.19
C TYR A 71 3.91 -9.82 0.12
N LYS A 72 3.86 -8.69 0.82
CA LYS A 72 2.77 -7.73 0.72
C LYS A 72 3.16 -6.59 -0.21
N PRO A 73 2.21 -6.03 -0.95
CA PRO A 73 2.37 -4.75 -1.62
C PRO A 73 2.83 -3.67 -0.63
N LYS A 74 3.64 -2.74 -1.09
CA LYS A 74 4.10 -1.59 -0.30
C LYS A 74 3.75 -0.30 -1.02
N THR A 75 3.43 0.73 -0.25
CA THR A 75 3.16 2.08 -0.77
C THR A 75 4.17 3.05 -0.15
N SER A 76 4.58 4.07 -0.90
CA SER A 76 5.51 5.10 -0.41
C SER A 76 4.91 6.02 0.66
N VAL A 77 3.59 6.02 0.78
CA VAL A 77 2.81 6.86 1.70
C VAL A 77 1.65 6.04 2.27
N GLU A 78 1.14 6.46 3.41
CA GLU A 78 -0.09 5.92 3.98
C GLU A 78 -1.30 6.33 3.13
N LEU A 79 -2.21 5.39 2.93
CA LEU A 79 -3.41 5.57 2.12
C LEU A 79 -4.66 5.28 2.95
N ASN A 80 -5.65 6.15 2.86
CA ASN A 80 -6.96 5.91 3.43
C ASN A 80 -7.79 4.99 2.52
N LYS A 81 -8.99 4.61 2.98
CA LYS A 81 -9.87 3.69 2.23
C LYS A 81 -10.23 4.21 0.84
N ASP A 82 -10.63 5.48 0.74
CA ASP A 82 -11.07 6.05 -0.54
C ASP A 82 -9.90 6.12 -1.54
N GLU A 83 -8.70 6.46 -1.06
CA GLU A 83 -7.46 6.44 -1.84
C GLU A 83 -7.13 5.03 -2.35
N LEU A 84 -7.28 4.01 -1.50
CA LEU A 84 -7.12 2.60 -1.90
C LEU A 84 -8.16 2.17 -2.94
N ASP A 85 -9.41 2.59 -2.78
CA ASP A 85 -10.49 2.29 -3.72
C ASP A 85 -10.24 2.95 -5.09
N ALA A 86 -9.83 4.21 -5.11
CA ALA A 86 -9.47 4.94 -6.33
C ALA A 86 -8.32 4.26 -7.09
N ILE A 87 -7.28 3.81 -6.39
CA ILE A 87 -6.19 3.03 -7.00
C ILE A 87 -6.72 1.68 -7.52
N SER A 88 -7.60 1.03 -6.76
CA SER A 88 -8.17 -0.29 -7.12
C SER A 88 -9.07 -0.24 -8.35
N GLN A 89 -9.69 0.89 -8.66
CA GLN A 89 -10.42 1.09 -9.92
C GLN A 89 -9.50 0.99 -11.14
N VAL A 90 -8.24 1.42 -11.01
CA VAL A 90 -7.25 1.43 -12.10
C VAL A 90 -6.44 0.13 -12.14
N LEU A 91 -5.98 -0.35 -10.99
CA LEU A 91 -5.09 -1.52 -10.89
C LEU A 91 -5.83 -2.85 -10.66
N GLY A 92 -7.12 -2.80 -10.34
CA GLY A 92 -7.93 -3.94 -9.90
C GLY A 92 -7.64 -4.34 -8.44
N SER A 93 -8.67 -4.68 -7.66
CA SER A 93 -8.57 -4.93 -6.20
C SER A 93 -7.47 -5.89 -5.75
N LYS A 94 -7.08 -6.84 -6.61
CA LYS A 94 -6.04 -7.84 -6.35
C LYS A 94 -4.64 -7.26 -6.13
N TRP A 95 -4.40 -6.00 -6.49
CA TRP A 95 -3.09 -5.37 -6.26
C TRP A 95 -2.72 -5.30 -4.78
N GLN A 96 -3.71 -5.37 -3.87
CA GLN A 96 -3.54 -5.34 -2.41
C GLN A 96 -3.29 -6.72 -1.80
N ASP A 97 -3.50 -7.80 -2.58
CA ASP A 97 -3.41 -9.16 -2.07
C ASP A 97 -1.99 -9.53 -1.67
N VAL A 98 -1.89 -10.38 -0.65
CA VAL A 98 -0.62 -11.00 -0.29
C VAL A 98 -0.25 -11.99 -1.39
N VAL A 99 0.92 -11.79 -2.00
CA VAL A 99 1.43 -12.70 -3.03
C VAL A 99 2.27 -13.76 -2.35
N LEU A 100 1.76 -14.99 -2.38
CA LEU A 100 2.51 -16.18 -2.01
C LEU A 100 3.35 -16.61 -3.20
N ILE A 101 4.66 -16.67 -3.00
CA ILE A 101 5.61 -17.15 -3.99
C ILE A 101 6.13 -18.50 -3.48
N ASP A 102 5.72 -19.56 -4.17
CA ASP A 102 6.16 -20.94 -3.95
C ASP A 102 6.94 -21.37 -5.20
N LYS A 103 8.27 -21.33 -5.10
CA LYS A 103 9.18 -21.64 -6.20
C LYS A 103 10.01 -22.86 -5.83
N LYS A 104 9.98 -23.86 -6.70
CA LYS A 104 10.88 -25.02 -6.64
C LYS A 104 11.96 -24.85 -7.67
N GLU A 105 13.21 -24.83 -7.23
CA GLU A 105 14.33 -24.60 -8.14
C GLU A 105 15.50 -25.53 -7.83
N ASP A 106 16.06 -26.13 -8.88
CA ASP A 106 17.23 -26.97 -8.78
C ASP A 106 18.49 -26.11 -8.82
N VAL A 107 19.09 -25.90 -7.66
CA VAL A 107 20.30 -25.09 -7.52
C VAL A 107 21.52 -26.00 -7.62
N LYS A 108 22.42 -25.69 -8.57
CA LYS A 108 23.73 -26.33 -8.65
C LYS A 108 24.70 -25.65 -7.68
N ILE A 109 24.96 -26.31 -6.56
CA ILE A 109 25.96 -25.86 -5.59
C ILE A 109 27.33 -26.39 -6.05
N LYS A 110 28.24 -25.49 -6.41
CA LYS A 110 29.66 -25.87 -6.60
C LYS A 110 30.28 -26.04 -5.21
N LYS A 111 31.09 -27.08 -5.01
CA LYS A 111 31.85 -27.29 -3.77
C LYS A 111 32.85 -26.14 -3.56
N LYS A 112 32.40 -25.09 -2.89
CA LYS A 112 33.24 -23.99 -2.40
C LYS A 112 32.84 -23.72 -0.95
N LYS A 113 33.84 -23.37 -0.14
CA LYS A 113 33.61 -22.89 1.23
C LYS A 113 32.79 -21.59 1.18
N ASN A 114 32.05 -21.32 2.26
CA ASN A 114 31.11 -20.22 2.44
C ASN A 114 30.12 -20.04 1.28
N THR A 115 29.42 -21.11 0.89
CA THR A 115 28.38 -21.00 -0.13
C THR A 115 27.04 -20.65 0.50
N TYR A 116 26.48 -19.50 0.12
CA TYR A 116 25.20 -19.03 0.64
C TYR A 116 24.20 -18.76 -0.50
N LEU A 117 22.94 -19.05 -0.22
CA LEU A 117 21.83 -18.62 -1.06
C LEU A 117 21.29 -17.28 -0.56
N TYR A 118 21.05 -16.40 -1.52
CA TYR A 118 20.31 -15.17 -1.32
C TYR A 118 19.08 -15.18 -2.20
N ILE A 119 17.98 -14.64 -1.70
CA ILE A 119 16.81 -14.33 -2.52
C ILE A 119 16.48 -12.86 -2.42
N ARG A 120 15.78 -12.31 -3.41
CA ARG A 120 15.19 -10.97 -3.33
C ARG A 120 13.83 -10.96 -4.00
N PRO A 121 12.87 -10.16 -3.52
CA PRO A 121 11.61 -9.97 -4.20
C PRO A 121 11.80 -9.17 -5.50
N VAL A 122 11.03 -9.55 -6.51
CA VAL A 122 10.81 -8.77 -7.74
C VAL A 122 9.46 -8.09 -7.60
N TYR A 123 9.46 -6.77 -7.75
CA TYR A 123 8.28 -5.94 -7.67
C TYR A 123 7.93 -5.38 -9.04
N LYS A 124 6.63 -5.29 -9.30
CA LYS A 124 6.07 -4.37 -10.27
C LYS A 124 5.86 -3.03 -9.57
N GLU A 125 6.71 -2.07 -9.89
CA GLU A 125 6.60 -0.69 -9.43
C GLU A 125 5.58 0.06 -10.29
N VAL A 126 4.58 0.65 -9.65
CA VAL A 126 3.60 1.55 -10.28
C VAL A 126 3.74 2.91 -9.62
N LYS A 127 4.10 3.92 -10.40
CA LYS A 127 4.10 5.32 -9.96
C LYS A 127 2.87 6.01 -10.50
N GLY A 128 2.24 6.82 -9.66
CA GLY A 128 1.09 7.61 -10.06
C GLY A 128 0.84 8.75 -9.10
N ILE A 129 -0.23 9.48 -9.38
CA ILE A 129 -0.65 10.64 -8.59
C ILE A 129 -2.10 10.43 -8.19
N LEU A 130 -2.40 10.56 -6.90
CA LEU A 130 -3.77 10.78 -6.45
C LEU A 130 -4.11 12.26 -6.56
N VAL A 131 -5.21 12.55 -7.23
CA VAL A 131 -5.75 13.90 -7.39
C VAL A 131 -7.07 13.96 -6.63
N GLN A 132 -7.11 14.84 -5.63
CA GLN A 132 -8.32 15.25 -4.93
C GLN A 132 -8.78 16.57 -5.53
N ASP A 133 -9.90 16.54 -6.26
CA ASP A 133 -10.44 17.72 -6.93
C ASP A 133 -11.64 18.27 -6.16
N TYR A 134 -11.50 19.49 -5.65
CA TYR A 134 -12.53 20.23 -4.92
C TYR A 134 -13.25 21.26 -5.81
N GLN A 135 -13.13 21.14 -7.14
CA GLN A 135 -13.63 22.05 -8.19
C GLN A 135 -12.96 23.44 -8.21
N SER A 136 -12.72 24.02 -7.04
CA SER A 136 -12.11 25.34 -6.84
C SER A 136 -10.58 25.26 -6.66
N TRP A 137 -10.07 24.11 -6.25
CA TRP A 137 -8.65 23.81 -6.10
C TRP A 137 -8.45 22.30 -6.15
N SER A 138 -7.20 21.86 -6.36
CA SER A 138 -6.86 20.43 -6.35
C SER A 138 -5.64 20.17 -5.47
N GLN A 139 -5.66 19.02 -4.82
CA GLN A 139 -4.50 18.48 -4.10
C GLN A 139 -3.95 17.28 -4.87
N LYS A 140 -2.62 17.22 -4.98
CA LYS A 140 -1.92 16.10 -5.62
C LYS A 140 -1.03 15.40 -4.61
N LYS A 141 -1.02 14.07 -4.67
CA LYS A 141 -0.19 13.21 -3.82
C LYS A 141 0.50 12.17 -4.69
N GLU A 142 1.82 12.28 -4.79
CA GLU A 142 2.63 11.30 -5.53
C GLU A 142 2.74 10.00 -4.74
N ILE A 143 2.56 8.88 -5.43
CA ILE A 143 2.56 7.55 -4.82
C ILE A 143 3.37 6.61 -5.68
N THR A 144 4.21 5.83 -5.01
CA THR A 144 4.84 4.63 -5.60
C THR A 144 4.27 3.40 -4.91
N ILE A 145 3.82 2.44 -5.71
CA ILE A 145 3.26 1.16 -5.27
C ILE A 145 4.19 0.05 -5.75
N LEU A 146 4.67 -0.79 -4.84
CA LEU A 146 5.48 -1.96 -5.15
C LEU A 146 4.63 -3.21 -4.97
N ILE A 147 4.19 -3.81 -6.09
CA ILE A 147 3.38 -5.03 -6.07
C ILE A 147 4.32 -6.24 -6.27
N PRO A 148 4.44 -7.16 -5.30
CA PRO A 148 5.30 -8.34 -5.45
C PRO A 148 4.78 -9.25 -6.56
N ILE A 149 5.67 -9.73 -7.43
CA ILE A 149 5.30 -10.59 -8.57
C ILE A 149 6.13 -11.88 -8.68
N ASP A 150 7.39 -11.88 -8.24
CA ASP A 150 8.28 -13.05 -8.25
C ASP A 150 9.41 -12.85 -7.23
N ILE A 151 10.30 -13.83 -7.14
CA ILE A 151 11.59 -13.76 -6.46
C ILE A 151 12.72 -14.10 -7.44
N GLU A 152 13.86 -13.45 -7.23
CA GLU A 152 15.13 -13.85 -7.81
C GLU A 152 16.00 -14.49 -6.73
N TYR A 153 16.86 -15.41 -7.14
CA TYR A 153 17.84 -16.03 -6.26
C TYR A 153 19.24 -15.89 -6.83
N LYS A 154 20.22 -15.89 -5.93
CA LYS A 154 21.64 -15.82 -6.24
C LYS A 154 22.41 -16.73 -5.30
N VAL A 155 23.26 -17.57 -5.86
CA VAL A 155 24.25 -18.34 -5.09
C VAL A 155 25.54 -17.54 -5.09
N THR A 156 26.08 -17.26 -3.90
CA THR A 156 27.37 -16.59 -3.76
C THR A 156 28.33 -17.48 -2.98
N THR A 157 29.60 -17.44 -3.35
CA THR A 157 30.71 -18.14 -2.69
C THR A 157 31.72 -17.10 -2.23
N ASN A 158 32.01 -17.03 -0.94
CA ASN A 158 33.01 -16.14 -0.37
C ASN A 158 34.35 -16.85 -0.13
#